data_AF-A0A7V2LEH9-F1
#
_entry.id   AF-A0A7V2LEH9-F1
#
_cell.length_a   1.000
_cell.length_b   1.000
_cell.length_c   1.000
_cell.angle_alpha   90.00
_cell.angle_beta   90.00
_cell.angle_gamma   90.00
#
_symmetry.space_group_name_H-M   'P 1'
#
loop_
_entity.id
_entity.type
_entity.pdbx_description
1 polymer ?
#
loop_
_entity_poly.entity_id
_entity_poly.type
_entity_poly.pdbx_seq_one_letter_code
_entity_poly.pdbx_strand_id
1 'polypeptide(L)' 'MSQSDEDKLKVLLDYWIKHNSEHGEEFREWAEKARSMGKASVHDQLLSAAGEMEKVNESLASALEWLERVG' A
#
# COMPACT_ATOMS: atom_id res chain seq x y z
N MET A 1 -16.31 1.00 26.88
CA MET A 1 -14.93 0.49 27.07
C MET A 1 -14.07 1.13 25.99
N SER A 2 -12.89 1.66 26.32
CA SER A 2 -11.97 2.18 25.30
C SER A 2 -11.37 1.01 24.52
N GLN A 3 -11.24 1.14 23.20
CA GLN A 3 -10.49 0.18 22.38
C GLN A 3 -9.07 0.01 22.95
N SER A 4 -8.59 -1.24 22.98
CA SER A 4 -7.18 -1.52 23.26
C SER A 4 -6.32 -0.96 22.12
N ASP A 5 -5.04 -0.74 22.37
CA ASP A 5 -4.13 -0.31 21.31
C ASP A 5 -3.97 -1.40 20.23
N GLU A 6 -4.18 -2.67 20.57
CA GLU A 6 -4.24 -3.76 19.61
C GLU A 6 -5.44 -3.65 18.66
N ASP A 7 -6.64 -3.38 19.20
CA ASP A 7 -7.84 -3.19 18.37
C ASP A 7 -7.69 -2.00 17.43
N LYS A 8 -7.07 -0.91 17.91
CA LYS A 8 -6.74 0.25 17.07
C LYS A 8 -5.74 -0.12 15.98
N LEU A 9 -4.73 -0.92 16.30
CA LEU A 9 -3.71 -1.34 15.35
C LEU A 9 -4.31 -2.19 14.23
N LYS A 10 -5.23 -3.12 14.54
CA LYS A 10 -5.96 -3.91 13.51
C LYS A 10 -6.69 -3.01 12.52
N VAL A 11 -7.41 -1.99 13.01
CA VAL A 11 -8.10 -1.00 12.16
C VAL A 11 -7.12 -0.19 11.31
N LEU A 12 -5.98 0.21 11.87
CA LEU A 12 -4.96 0.96 11.15
C LEU A 12 -4.30 0.12 10.04
N LEU A 13 -4.02 -1.16 10.29
CA LEU A 13 -3.44 -2.06 9.29
C LEU A 13 -4.37 -2.22 8.08
N ASP A 14 -5.66 -2.48 8.31
CA ASP A 14 -6.66 -2.59 7.24
C ASP A 14 -6.76 -1.28 6.44
N TYR A 15 -6.82 -0.14 7.14
CA TYR A 15 -6.85 1.18 6.51
C TYR A 15 -5.60 1.44 5.65
N TRP A 16 -4.41 1.15 6.15
CA TRP A 16 -3.16 1.37 5.41
C TRP A 16 -3.05 0.46 4.20
N ILE A 17 -3.44 -0.82 4.28
CA ILE A 17 -3.44 -1.74 3.12
C ILE A 17 -4.31 -1.18 1.99
N LYS A 18 -5.52 -0.71 2.35
CA LYS A 18 -6.41 -0.09 1.37
C LYS A 18 -5.79 1.17 0.77
N HIS A 19 -5.30 2.08 1.62
CA HIS A 19 -4.77 3.37 1.15
C HIS A 19 -3.52 3.23 0.29
N ASN A 20 -2.63 2.31 0.66
CA ASN A 20 -1.47 1.96 -0.14
C ASN A 20 -1.89 1.39 -1.51
N SER A 21 -2.95 0.59 -1.58
CA SER A 21 -3.47 0.09 -2.86
C SER A 21 -3.94 1.25 -3.76
N GLU A 22 -4.67 2.21 -3.18
CA GLU A 22 -5.08 3.45 -3.87
C GLU A 22 -3.88 4.26 -4.38
N HIS A 23 -2.82 4.41 -3.57
CA HIS A 23 -1.58 5.06 -4.01
C HIS A 23 -0.86 4.29 -5.13
N GLY A 24 -0.82 2.95 -5.05
CA GLY A 24 -0.24 2.11 -6.10
C GLY A 24 -0.96 2.26 -7.44
N GLU A 25 -2.30 2.36 -7.42
CA GLU A 25 -3.10 2.67 -8.60
C GLU A 25 -2.80 4.08 -9.14
N GLU A 26 -2.77 5.09 -8.28
CA GLU A 26 -2.45 6.47 -8.68
C GLU A 26 -1.05 6.56 -9.32
N PHE A 27 -0.06 5.86 -8.76
CA PHE A 27 1.30 5.81 -9.33
C PHE A 27 1.30 5.18 -10.72
N ARG A 28 0.54 4.10 -10.93
CA ARG A 28 0.39 3.48 -12.26
C ARG A 28 -0.26 4.42 -13.27
N GLU A 29 -1.31 5.13 -12.88
CA GLU A 29 -1.95 6.12 -13.75
C GLU A 29 -0.97 7.23 -14.17
N TRP A 30 -0.17 7.73 -13.21
CA TRP A 30 0.84 8.74 -13.50
C TRP A 30 2.03 8.19 -14.28
N ALA A 31 2.37 6.92 -14.14
CA ALA A 31 3.38 6.28 -14.97
C ALA A 31 2.97 6.33 -16.45
N GLU A 32 1.71 6.00 -16.76
CA GLU A 32 1.19 6.09 -18.14
C GLU A 32 1.17 7.52 -18.67
N LYS A 33 0.81 8.51 -17.83
CA LYS A 33 0.95 9.93 -18.18
C LYS A 33 2.41 10.32 -18.43
N ALA A 34 3.35 9.85 -17.61
CA ALA A 34 4.77 10.11 -17.79
C ALA A 34 5.29 9.53 -19.12
N ARG A 35 4.80 8.34 -19.49
CA ARG A 35 5.09 7.73 -20.79
C ARG A 35 4.59 8.57 -21.96
N SER A 36 3.36 9.09 -21.89
CA SER A 36 2.81 9.96 -22.95
C SER A 36 3.54 11.31 -23.07
N MET A 37 4.16 11.78 -21.98
CA MET A 37 5.05 12.95 -21.96
C MET A 37 6.49 12.67 -22.43
N GLY A 38 6.80 11.44 -22.88
CA GLY A 38 8.14 11.05 -23.30
C GLY A 38 9.16 10.94 -22.16
N LYS A 39 8.69 10.77 -20.91
CA LYS A 39 9.52 10.68 -19.70
C LYS A 39 9.69 9.23 -19.25
N ALA A 40 10.37 8.41 -20.06
CA ALA A 40 10.54 6.98 -19.82
C ALA A 40 11.11 6.65 -18.42
N SER A 41 12.16 7.34 -17.99
CA SER A 41 12.75 7.09 -16.67
C SER A 41 11.79 7.42 -15.52
N VAL A 42 10.91 8.42 -15.68
CA VAL A 42 9.89 8.74 -14.65
C VAL A 42 8.81 7.67 -14.62
N HIS A 43 8.36 7.19 -15.79
CA HIS A 43 7.45 6.06 -15.91
C HIS A 43 8.01 4.83 -15.16
N ASP A 44 9.26 4.46 -15.39
CA ASP A 44 9.87 3.27 -14.78
C ASP A 44 9.96 3.40 -13.25
N GLN A 45 10.31 4.59 -12.75
CA GLN A 45 10.35 4.84 -11.30
C GLN A 45 8.96 4.81 -10.66
N LEU A 46 7.92 5.32 -11.33
CA LEU A 46 6.55 5.27 -10.83
C LEU A 46 5.99 3.84 -10.81
N LEU A 47 6.28 3.03 -11.84
CA LEU A 47 5.92 1.60 -11.82
C LEU A 47 6.66 0.84 -10.70
N SER A 48 7.95 1.15 -10.48
CA SER A 48 8.70 0.59 -9.37
C SER A 48 8.07 0.97 -8.03
N ALA A 49 7.67 2.24 -7.84
CA ALA A 49 7.02 2.69 -6.63
C ALA A 49 5.68 1.99 -6.38
N ALA A 50 4.88 1.77 -7.44
CA ALA A 50 3.65 1.00 -7.35
C ALA A 50 3.90 -0.45 -6.90
N GLY A 51 4.95 -1.09 -7.43
CA GLY A 51 5.34 -2.45 -7.03
C GLY A 51 5.87 -2.54 -5.59
N GLU A 52 6.62 -1.54 -5.12
CA GLU A 52 7.01 -1.47 -3.71
C GLU A 52 5.81 -1.31 -2.78
N MET A 53 4.77 -0.59 -3.22
CA MET A 53 3.54 -0.42 -2.45
C MET A 53 2.79 -1.76 -2.23
N GLU A 54 2.83 -2.65 -3.23
CA GLU A 54 2.30 -4.01 -3.09
C GLU A 54 3.08 -4.82 -2.05
N LYS A 55 4.41 -4.73 -2.01
CA LYS A 55 5.25 -5.41 -1.00
C LYS A 55 5.00 -4.89 0.42
N VAL A 56 4.75 -3.58 0.56
CA VAL A 56 4.33 -3.01 1.84
C VAL A 56 3.01 -3.65 2.27
N ASN A 57 2.04 -3.77 1.36
CA ASN A 57 0.75 -4.41 1.66
C ASN A 57 0.88 -5.87 2.06
N GLU A 58 1.76 -6.65 1.42
CA GLU A 58 2.04 -8.04 1.84
C GLU A 58 2.54 -8.11 3.28
N SER A 59 3.43 -7.19 3.66
CA SER A 59 3.98 -7.12 5.02
C SER A 59 2.92 -6.70 6.04
N LEU A 60 2.08 -5.72 5.70
CA LEU A 60 0.99 -5.26 6.57
C LEU A 60 -0.10 -6.32 6.73
N ALA A 61 -0.47 -7.02 5.65
CA ALA A 61 -1.41 -8.12 5.68
C ALA A 61 -0.91 -9.26 6.57
N SER A 62 0.38 -9.61 6.45
CA SER A 62 1.01 -10.59 7.33
C SER A 62 0.92 -10.18 8.80
N ALA A 63 1.18 -8.90 9.12
CA ALA A 63 1.07 -8.38 10.48
C ALA A 63 -0.38 -8.45 11.02
N LEU A 64 -1.37 -8.11 10.19
CA LEU A 64 -2.78 -8.21 10.54
C LEU A 64 -3.18 -9.67 10.82
N GLU A 65 -2.82 -10.60 9.93
CA GLU A 65 -3.07 -12.03 10.12
C GLU A 65 -2.46 -12.56 11.43
N TRP A 66 -1.26 -12.12 11.79
CA TRP A 66 -0.63 -12.50 13.06
C TRP A 66 -1.45 -12.04 14.28
N LEU A 67 -1.96 -10.79 14.26
CA LEU A 67 -2.80 -10.26 15.33
C LEU A 67 -4.17 -10.95 15.42
N GLU A 68 -4.70 -11.46 14.32
CA GLU A 68 -5.97 -12.19 14.28
C GLU A 68 -5.82 -13.66 14.71
N ARG A 69 -4.65 -14.27 14.49
CA ARG A 69 -4.37 -15.67 14.87
C ARG A 69 -3.94 -15.84 16.32
N VAL A 70 -3.30 -14.83 16.90
CA VAL A 70 -2.69 -14.89 18.25
C VAL A 70 -3.55 -14.15 19.30
N GLY A 71 -4.68 -13.58 18.89
CA GLY A 71 -5.67 -12.91 19.76
C GLY A 71 -6.72 -13.85 20.35
#